data_AF-A0A127B382-F1
#
_entry.id   AF-A0A127B382-F1
#
_cell.length_a   1.000
_cell.length_b   1.000
_cell.length_c   1.000
_cell.angle_alpha   90.00
_cell.angle_beta   90.00
_cell.angle_gamma   90.00
#
_symmetry.space_group_name_H-M   'P 1'
#
loop_
_entity.id
_entity.type
_entity.pdbx_description
1 polymer ?
#
loop_
_entity_poly.entity_id
_entity_poly.type
_entity_poly.pdbx_seq_one_letter_code
_entity_poly.pdbx_strand_id
1 'polypeptide(L)'
;MLNRVAIILNEFDFSKKDRYFYPGIKYVFVIKVDVQLLQGLLAFIYSSKDFNDNCESFALCFQVDGHTESQIEEFVRSLKEEKLILNILFHPLFSSSNCKPYMYLASEEVETPTLSLISDAINLELALEPSNTVEIHYIPLRDILHEASSISLEYIENHYVENYLLHGRVEEDVFVNGALGLEESNLVSILGKTEERFKISNPILYNSLLIIKSERQEIRKLKVINYNYEKELLANREYLRVLRNTKQYEEVLKFYTNEYEVLPLWFKRVGHVIKVVTGKRTLKSLFNKNYIKYLN
;
A
#
# COMPACT_ATOMS: atom_id res chain seq x y z
N MET A 1 29.71 4.84 13.04
CA MET A 1 29.86 5.24 11.62
C MET A 1 28.60 5.99 11.25
N LEU A 2 28.70 7.15 10.60
CA LEU A 2 27.52 7.90 10.15
C LEU A 2 26.83 7.10 9.04
N ASN A 3 25.56 6.76 9.25
CA ASN A 3 24.70 6.24 8.21
C ASN A 3 24.47 7.35 7.19
N ARG A 4 24.78 7.09 5.92
CA ARG A 4 24.70 8.07 4.84
C ARG A 4 23.80 7.53 3.74
N VAL A 5 22.76 8.29 3.40
CA VAL A 5 22.08 8.18 2.12
C VAL A 5 22.71 9.24 1.22
N ALA A 6 23.28 8.83 0.10
CA ALA A 6 23.78 9.77 -0.90
C ALA A 6 22.72 9.96 -1.98
N ILE A 7 22.30 11.20 -2.19
CA ILE A 7 21.42 11.58 -3.30
C ILE A 7 22.31 12.06 -4.44
N ILE A 8 22.29 11.36 -5.56
CA ILE A 8 22.94 11.85 -6.78
C ILE A 8 21.96 12.81 -7.45
N LEU A 9 22.27 14.10 -7.41
CA LEU A 9 21.48 15.16 -8.04
C LEU A 9 21.94 15.44 -9.48
N ASN A 10 21.08 16.14 -10.23
CA ASN A 10 21.24 16.59 -11.61
C ASN A 10 22.51 17.42 -11.94
N GLU A 11 23.46 17.60 -11.02
CA GLU A 11 24.78 18.20 -11.34
C GLU A 11 25.82 17.14 -11.73
N PHE A 12 25.42 15.88 -11.85
CA PHE A 12 26.22 14.80 -12.41
C PHE A 12 26.64 15.13 -13.86
N ASP A 13 27.88 14.86 -14.24
CA ASP A 13 28.32 14.97 -15.64
C ASP A 13 27.52 13.99 -16.51
N PHE A 14 26.46 14.51 -17.14
CA PHE A 14 25.47 13.74 -17.90
C PHE A 14 26.09 12.94 -19.05
N SER A 15 27.31 13.28 -19.49
CA SER A 15 28.02 12.52 -20.54
C SER A 15 28.37 11.09 -20.11
N LYS A 16 28.47 10.81 -18.80
CA LYS A 16 28.75 9.47 -18.25
C LYS A 16 27.54 8.79 -17.64
N LYS A 17 26.47 9.54 -17.37
CA LYS A 17 25.22 9.02 -16.80
C LYS A 17 24.62 7.92 -17.69
N ASP A 18 24.61 8.14 -18.99
CA ASP A 18 24.12 7.18 -19.99
C ASP A 18 24.93 5.86 -20.03
N ARG A 19 26.12 5.84 -19.41
CA ARG A 19 26.94 4.63 -19.33
C ARG A 19 26.42 3.62 -18.31
N TYR A 20 25.79 4.08 -17.24
CA TYR A 20 25.42 3.23 -16.10
C TYR A 20 23.94 3.30 -15.73
N PHE A 21 23.30 4.45 -15.93
CA PHE A 21 21.90 4.68 -15.59
C PHE A 21 21.05 4.83 -16.84
N TYR A 22 19.79 4.40 -16.77
CA TYR A 22 18.87 4.61 -17.88
C TYR A 22 18.63 6.10 -18.13
N PRO A 23 18.53 6.53 -19.40
CA PRO A 23 18.19 7.90 -19.74
C PRO A 23 16.80 8.24 -19.16
N GLY A 24 16.72 9.38 -18.49
CA GLY A 24 15.48 9.87 -17.85
C GLY A 24 15.45 9.71 -16.33
N ILE A 25 16.31 8.90 -15.71
CA ILE A 25 16.44 8.81 -14.24
C ILE A 25 16.95 10.14 -13.71
N LYS A 26 16.16 10.91 -12.94
CA LYS A 26 16.64 12.20 -12.38
C LYS A 26 17.38 12.02 -11.06
N TYR A 27 16.95 11.09 -10.24
CA TYR A 27 17.49 10.88 -8.90
C TYR A 27 17.92 9.44 -8.72
N VAL A 28 19.09 9.22 -8.12
CA VAL A 28 19.52 7.89 -7.68
C VAL A 28 19.82 7.97 -6.19
N PHE A 29 19.11 7.18 -5.40
CA PHE A 29 19.37 7.05 -3.98
C PHE A 29 20.34 5.90 -3.76
N VAL A 30 21.54 6.23 -3.31
CA VAL A 30 22.54 5.24 -2.91
C VAL A 30 22.37 5.00 -1.41
N ILE A 31 21.96 3.79 -1.06
CA ILE A 31 21.68 3.35 0.31
C ILE A 31 22.67 2.25 0.65
N LYS A 32 23.27 2.31 1.83
CA LYS A 32 23.94 1.13 2.40
C LYS A 32 22.93 0.03 2.67
N VAL A 33 23.40 -1.22 2.73
CA VAL A 33 22.59 -2.38 3.12
C VAL A 33 22.19 -2.26 4.59
N ASP A 34 21.16 -1.45 4.85
CA ASP A 34 20.61 -1.11 6.16
C ASP A 34 19.10 -0.89 6.03
N VAL A 35 18.33 -1.71 6.74
CA VAL A 35 16.85 -1.72 6.70
C VAL A 35 16.29 -0.40 7.22
N GLN A 36 16.89 0.18 8.26
CA GLN A 36 16.41 1.42 8.86
C GLN A 36 16.57 2.60 7.89
N LEU A 37 17.65 2.62 7.12
CA LEU A 37 17.85 3.64 6.07
C LEU A 37 16.85 3.49 4.93
N LEU A 38 16.55 2.25 4.53
CA LEU A 38 15.54 1.99 3.51
C LEU A 38 14.15 2.46 3.96
N GLN A 39 13.75 2.15 5.20
CA GLN A 39 12.50 2.62 5.79
C GLN A 39 12.45 4.15 5.90
N GLY A 40 13.54 4.77 6.35
CA GLY A 40 13.63 6.24 6.44
C GLY A 40 13.53 6.92 5.07
N LEU A 41 14.17 6.34 4.04
CA LEU A 41 14.05 6.82 2.68
C LEU A 41 12.62 6.66 2.14
N LEU A 42 11.99 5.51 2.39
CA LEU A 42 10.59 5.27 2.05
C LEU A 42 9.68 6.34 2.64
N ALA A 43 9.81 6.60 3.94
CA ALA A 43 9.05 7.65 4.62
C ALA A 43 9.32 9.02 3.98
N PHE A 44 10.57 9.34 3.64
CA PHE A 44 10.92 10.58 2.95
C PHE A 44 10.26 10.70 1.57
N ILE A 45 10.36 9.67 0.72
CA ILE A 45 9.79 9.67 -0.63
C ILE A 45 8.26 9.87 -0.57
N TYR A 46 7.58 9.17 0.33
CA TYR A 46 6.13 9.25 0.43
C TYR A 46 5.62 10.53 1.12
N SER A 47 6.40 11.13 2.02
CA SER A 47 6.01 12.35 2.74
C SER A 47 6.42 13.65 2.04
N SER A 48 7.48 13.62 1.23
CA SER A 48 8.00 14.83 0.60
C SER A 48 7.12 15.27 -0.57
N LYS A 49 6.34 16.33 -0.34
CA LYS A 49 5.54 16.97 -1.39
C LYS A 49 6.42 17.51 -2.52
N ASP A 50 7.57 18.09 -2.18
CA ASP A 50 8.52 18.62 -3.16
C ASP A 50 9.12 17.53 -4.04
N PHE A 51 9.30 16.32 -3.49
CA PHE A 51 9.74 15.16 -4.26
C PHE A 51 8.66 14.75 -5.27
N ASN A 52 7.41 14.63 -4.82
CA ASN A 52 6.30 14.20 -5.68
C ASN A 52 5.93 15.21 -6.78
N ASP A 53 6.05 16.51 -6.50
CA ASP A 53 5.66 17.56 -7.45
C ASP A 53 6.76 17.88 -8.49
N ASN A 54 8.04 17.67 -8.16
CA ASN A 54 9.18 18.09 -9.01
C ASN A 54 10.02 16.94 -9.58
N CYS A 55 9.89 15.71 -9.08
CA CYS A 55 10.69 14.60 -9.56
C CYS A 55 10.02 13.89 -10.74
N GLU A 56 10.77 13.69 -11.83
CA GLU A 56 10.27 12.94 -12.99
C GLU A 56 10.45 11.43 -12.79
N SER A 57 11.61 11.00 -12.29
CA SER A 57 11.83 9.61 -11.91
C SER A 57 13.03 9.43 -10.99
N PHE A 58 13.02 8.35 -10.22
CA PHE A 58 14.14 7.97 -9.35
C PHE A 58 14.44 6.47 -9.42
N ALA A 59 15.66 6.10 -9.03
CA ALA A 59 16.06 4.71 -8.86
C ALA A 59 16.76 4.49 -7.53
N LEU A 60 16.84 3.22 -7.12
CA LEU A 60 17.58 2.80 -5.94
C LEU A 60 18.88 2.11 -6.31
N CYS A 61 19.92 2.40 -5.54
CA CYS A 61 21.21 1.75 -5.61
C CYS A 61 21.60 1.26 -4.22
N PHE A 62 21.80 -0.05 -4.03
CA PHE A 62 22.30 -0.59 -2.77
C PHE A 62 23.81 -0.73 -2.81
N GLN A 63 24.50 -0.07 -1.89
CA GLN A 63 25.92 -0.24 -1.65
C GLN A 63 26.15 -1.41 -0.69
N VAL A 64 26.77 -2.47 -1.18
CA VAL A 64 26.97 -3.73 -0.45
C VAL A 64 28.30 -3.77 0.32
N ASP A 65 29.26 -2.92 -0.05
CA ASP A 65 30.60 -2.94 0.53
C ASP A 65 30.62 -2.62 2.03
N GLY A 66 31.49 -3.30 2.76
CA GLY A 66 31.72 -3.09 4.20
C GLY A 66 30.71 -3.77 5.13
N HIS A 67 29.81 -4.60 4.58
CA HIS A 67 28.86 -5.40 5.35
C HIS A 67 29.32 -6.87 5.45
N THR A 68 29.10 -7.50 6.60
CA THR A 68 29.35 -8.93 6.78
C THR A 68 28.24 -9.76 6.10
N GLU A 69 28.54 -11.01 5.76
CA GLU A 69 27.54 -11.93 5.18
C GLU A 69 26.28 -12.03 6.05
N SER A 70 26.44 -12.12 7.37
CA SER A 70 25.32 -12.14 8.32
C SER A 70 24.46 -10.86 8.29
N GLN A 71 25.06 -9.69 8.07
CA GLN A 71 24.29 -8.43 7.94
C GLN A 71 23.51 -8.39 6.63
N ILE A 72 24.08 -8.93 5.55
CA ILE A 72 23.43 -9.02 4.26
C ILE A 72 22.26 -10.02 4.32
N GLU A 73 22.45 -11.17 4.97
CA GLU A 73 21.38 -12.14 5.20
C GLU A 73 20.24 -11.58 6.06
N GLU A 74 20.57 -10.82 7.10
CA GLU A 74 19.59 -10.11 7.92
C GLU A 74 18.82 -9.08 7.11
N PHE A 75 19.50 -8.27 6.32
CA PHE A 75 18.86 -7.30 5.43
C PHE A 75 17.93 -8.00 4.43
N VAL A 76 18.40 -9.07 3.77
CA VAL A 76 17.60 -9.87 2.83
C VAL A 76 16.37 -10.47 3.51
N ARG A 77 16.50 -10.96 4.74
CA ARG A 77 15.38 -11.48 5.53
C ARG A 77 14.37 -10.39 5.83
N SER A 78 14.82 -9.20 6.25
CA SER A 78 13.93 -8.06 6.50
C SER A 78 13.23 -7.57 5.23
N LEU A 79 13.91 -7.53 4.08
CA LEU A 79 13.26 -7.20 2.80
C LEU A 79 12.07 -8.14 2.53
N LYS A 80 12.27 -9.45 2.72
CA LYS A 80 11.24 -10.48 2.53
C LYS A 80 10.09 -10.39 3.52
N GLU A 81 10.40 -10.17 4.81
CA GLU A 81 9.39 -10.15 5.88
C GLU A 81 8.53 -8.89 5.84
N GLU A 82 9.15 -7.73 5.59
CA GLU A 82 8.48 -6.42 5.65
C GLU A 82 7.95 -5.94 4.30
N LYS A 83 8.27 -6.64 3.20
CA LYS A 83 7.84 -6.28 1.84
C LYS A 83 8.26 -4.87 1.41
N LEU A 84 9.41 -4.41 1.91
CA LEU A 84 9.87 -3.02 1.70
C LEU A 84 10.12 -2.71 0.23
N ILE A 85 10.61 -3.70 -0.53
CA ILE A 85 10.90 -3.52 -1.95
C ILE A 85 9.62 -3.28 -2.73
N LEU A 86 8.57 -4.08 -2.49
CA LEU A 86 7.28 -3.91 -3.16
C LEU A 86 6.74 -2.49 -2.96
N ASN A 87 6.83 -1.94 -1.75
CA ASN A 87 6.37 -0.58 -1.47
C ASN A 87 7.10 0.47 -2.29
N ILE A 88 8.37 0.28 -2.64
CA ILE A 88 9.13 1.26 -3.43
C ILE A 88 8.85 1.08 -4.92
N LEU A 89 8.81 -0.17 -5.39
CA LEU A 89 8.66 -0.47 -6.81
C LEU A 89 7.31 -0.01 -7.39
N PHE A 90 6.26 0.04 -6.57
CA PHE A 90 4.95 0.56 -6.99
C PHE A 90 4.82 2.08 -6.90
N HIS A 91 5.87 2.80 -6.50
CA HIS A 91 5.85 4.25 -6.51
C HIS A 91 5.76 4.76 -7.96
N PRO A 92 4.85 5.71 -8.30
CA PRO A 92 4.63 6.16 -9.68
C PRO A 92 5.85 6.80 -10.34
N LEU A 93 6.75 7.36 -9.54
CA LEU A 93 8.02 7.95 -9.97
C LEU A 93 9.20 6.96 -9.97
N PHE A 94 8.97 5.70 -9.60
CA PHE A 94 10.04 4.70 -9.63
C PHE A 94 10.44 4.40 -11.08
N SER A 95 11.74 4.39 -11.35
CA SER A 95 12.27 4.20 -12.68
C SER A 95 11.96 2.81 -13.22
N SER A 96 11.40 2.77 -14.42
CA SER A 96 11.15 1.55 -15.17
C SER A 96 11.32 1.80 -16.67
N SER A 97 11.70 0.77 -17.43
CA SER A 97 11.56 0.77 -18.88
C SER A 97 11.09 -0.59 -19.35
N ASN A 98 10.33 -0.58 -20.44
CA ASN A 98 9.60 -1.76 -20.92
C ASN A 98 8.76 -2.42 -19.81
N CYS A 99 8.17 -1.61 -18.91
CA CYS A 99 7.39 -2.03 -17.74
C CYS A 99 8.19 -2.84 -16.71
N LYS A 100 9.52 -2.82 -16.75
CA LYS A 100 10.38 -3.46 -15.75
C LYS A 100 11.04 -2.41 -14.86
N PRO A 101 10.86 -2.48 -13.53
CA PRO A 101 11.57 -1.60 -12.61
C PRO A 101 13.07 -1.87 -12.62
N TYR A 102 13.86 -0.81 -12.45
CA TYR A 102 15.32 -0.89 -12.34
C TYR A 102 15.81 -0.73 -10.92
N MET A 103 16.73 -1.59 -10.53
CA MET A 103 17.51 -1.42 -9.31
C MET A 103 19.00 -1.56 -9.62
N TYR A 104 19.80 -0.88 -8.82
CA TYR A 104 21.25 -0.90 -8.96
C TYR A 104 21.87 -1.54 -7.72
N LEU A 105 22.91 -2.32 -7.92
CA LEU A 105 23.76 -2.83 -6.85
C LEU A 105 25.18 -2.30 -7.06
N ALA A 106 25.73 -1.67 -6.04
CA ALA A 106 27.05 -1.09 -6.04
C ALA A 106 28.00 -1.88 -5.13
N SER A 107 29.16 -2.21 -5.68
CA SER A 107 30.22 -2.96 -5.01
C SER A 107 31.59 -2.53 -5.54
N GLU A 108 32.63 -2.57 -4.72
CA GLU A 108 34.03 -2.37 -5.16
C GLU A 108 34.47 -3.53 -6.06
N GLU A 109 34.02 -4.74 -5.72
CA GLU A 109 34.27 -5.96 -6.49
C GLU A 109 33.08 -6.27 -7.40
N VAL A 110 33.36 -6.49 -8.69
CA VAL A 110 32.35 -6.90 -9.68
C VAL A 110 32.03 -8.38 -9.45
N GLU A 111 30.75 -8.72 -9.31
CA GLU A 111 30.22 -10.10 -9.20
C GLU A 111 30.65 -10.90 -7.96
N THR A 112 30.37 -10.37 -6.77
CA THR A 112 30.48 -11.14 -5.53
C THR A 112 29.27 -12.07 -5.31
N PRO A 113 29.44 -13.21 -4.61
CA PRO A 113 28.31 -14.07 -4.24
C PRO A 113 27.25 -13.34 -3.39
N THR A 114 27.65 -12.30 -2.65
CA THR A 114 26.74 -11.44 -1.89
C THR A 114 25.79 -10.64 -2.78
N LEU A 115 26.27 -10.18 -3.94
CA LEU A 115 25.46 -9.50 -4.93
C LEU A 115 24.40 -10.42 -5.53
N SER A 116 24.76 -11.66 -5.85
CA SER A 116 23.79 -12.66 -6.31
C SER A 116 22.73 -12.97 -5.25
N LEU A 117 23.11 -13.08 -3.97
CA LEU A 117 22.16 -13.33 -2.89
C LEU A 117 21.11 -12.22 -2.75
N ILE A 118 21.53 -10.95 -2.83
CA ILE A 118 20.62 -9.80 -2.78
C ILE A 118 19.73 -9.77 -4.05
N SER A 119 20.32 -9.98 -5.22
CA SER A 119 19.59 -10.03 -6.49
C SER A 119 18.52 -11.12 -6.50
N ASP A 120 18.86 -12.32 -6.05
CA ASP A 120 17.94 -13.46 -5.96
C ASP A 120 16.85 -13.20 -4.92
N ALA A 121 17.18 -12.56 -3.80
CA ALA A 121 16.20 -12.17 -2.80
C ALA A 121 15.17 -11.18 -3.34
N ILE A 122 15.62 -10.11 -4.02
CA ILE A 122 14.76 -9.11 -4.64
C ILE A 122 13.85 -9.78 -5.68
N ASN A 123 14.42 -10.60 -6.57
CA ASN A 123 13.65 -11.28 -7.61
C ASN A 123 12.69 -12.33 -7.04
N LEU A 124 13.05 -13.04 -5.97
CA LEU A 124 12.17 -14.00 -5.29
C LEU A 124 10.95 -13.33 -4.67
N GLU A 125 11.11 -12.14 -4.09
CA GLU A 125 9.99 -11.37 -3.52
C GLU A 125 8.98 -10.97 -4.60
N LEU A 126 9.45 -10.77 -5.83
CA LEU A 126 8.65 -10.32 -6.97
C LEU A 126 8.11 -11.45 -7.84
N ALA A 127 8.64 -12.67 -7.66
CA ALA A 127 8.30 -13.87 -8.44
C ALA A 127 6.85 -14.35 -8.28
N LEU A 128 5.97 -13.57 -7.62
CA LEU A 128 4.53 -13.82 -7.60
C LEU A 128 3.90 -13.74 -9.01
N GLU A 129 4.53 -13.06 -9.97
CA GLU A 129 4.19 -13.15 -11.40
C GLU A 129 5.44 -13.19 -12.30
N PRO A 130 5.51 -14.09 -13.30
CA PRO A 130 6.69 -14.25 -14.16
C PRO A 130 7.01 -13.04 -15.05
N SER A 131 6.09 -12.07 -15.15
CA SER A 131 6.30 -10.79 -15.85
C SER A 131 6.95 -9.71 -14.98
N ASN A 132 7.01 -9.89 -13.66
CA ASN A 132 7.43 -8.84 -12.71
C ASN A 132 8.88 -9.01 -12.24
N THR A 133 9.82 -9.26 -13.16
CA THR A 133 11.25 -9.28 -12.82
C THR A 133 11.79 -7.85 -12.71
N VAL A 134 12.48 -7.51 -11.61
CA VAL A 134 13.32 -6.29 -11.57
C VAL A 134 14.57 -6.53 -12.40
N GLU A 135 14.93 -5.55 -13.21
CA GLU A 135 16.21 -5.56 -13.91
C GLU A 135 17.27 -4.94 -12.99
N ILE A 136 18.20 -5.80 -12.53
CA ILE A 136 19.25 -5.42 -11.59
C ILE A 136 20.54 -5.14 -12.35
N HIS A 137 21.08 -3.94 -12.19
CA HIS A 137 22.32 -3.51 -12.82
C HIS A 137 23.43 -3.37 -11.79
N TYR A 138 24.60 -3.89 -12.13
CA TYR A 138 25.79 -3.79 -11.29
C TYR A 138 26.61 -2.57 -11.68
N ILE A 139 26.96 -1.74 -10.70
CA ILE A 139 27.77 -0.55 -10.90
C ILE A 139 28.99 -0.62 -9.97
N PRO A 140 30.22 -0.41 -10.48
CA PRO A 140 31.39 -0.31 -9.61
C PRO A 140 31.28 0.89 -8.66
N LEU A 141 31.46 0.67 -7.35
CA LEU A 141 31.28 1.73 -6.34
C LEU A 141 32.18 2.94 -6.59
N ARG A 142 33.41 2.71 -7.07
CA ARG A 142 34.37 3.76 -7.43
C ARG A 142 33.81 4.75 -8.45
N ASP A 143 32.98 4.28 -9.38
CA ASP A 143 32.40 5.12 -10.45
C ASP A 143 31.28 6.00 -9.89
N ILE A 144 30.63 5.58 -8.79
CA ILE A 144 29.58 6.33 -8.10
C ILE A 144 30.18 7.41 -7.19
N LEU A 145 31.17 7.05 -6.37
CA LEU A 145 31.71 7.92 -5.32
C LEU A 145 32.53 9.10 -5.88
N HIS A 146 33.16 8.94 -7.04
CA HIS A 146 33.94 10.01 -7.65
C HIS A 146 33.08 11.09 -8.32
N GLU A 147 31.81 10.79 -8.61
CA GLU A 147 30.96 11.63 -9.47
C GLU A 147 29.70 12.14 -8.75
N ALA A 148 29.34 11.57 -7.59
CA ALA A 148 28.21 12.02 -6.81
C ALA A 148 28.49 13.32 -6.05
N SER A 149 27.70 14.37 -6.31
CA SER A 149 27.50 15.46 -5.36
C SER A 149 26.79 14.88 -4.13
N SER A 150 27.55 14.40 -3.14
CA SER A 150 26.95 13.75 -1.98
C SER A 150 26.21 14.79 -1.14
N ILE A 151 24.88 14.83 -1.23
CA ILE A 151 24.09 15.29 -0.09
C ILE A 151 24.20 14.20 0.95
N SER A 152 25.06 14.40 1.95
CA SER A 152 24.95 13.64 3.19
C SER A 152 23.68 14.12 3.87
N LEU A 153 22.64 13.29 3.84
CA LEU A 153 21.63 13.37 4.88
C LEU A 153 22.35 12.95 6.17
N GLU A 154 22.97 13.92 6.85
CA GLU A 154 23.22 13.76 8.27
C GLU A 154 21.85 13.55 8.90
N TYR A 155 21.73 12.52 9.71
CA TYR A 155 20.57 12.30 10.54
C TYR A 155 20.49 13.47 11.53
N ILE A 156 19.89 14.58 11.10
CA ILE A 156 19.74 15.80 11.89
C ILE A 156 18.44 15.66 12.68
N GLU A 157 18.59 15.30 13.96
CA GLU A 157 17.54 15.11 14.97
C GLU A 157 16.45 16.20 14.94
N ASN A 158 16.78 17.44 14.58
CA ASN A 158 15.87 18.57 14.68
C ASN A 158 14.84 18.67 13.54
N HIS A 159 15.19 18.26 12.31
CA HIS A 159 14.26 18.40 11.18
C HIS A 159 13.18 17.32 11.20
N TYR A 160 13.51 16.15 11.76
CA TYR A 160 12.54 15.10 12.05
C TYR A 160 11.65 15.43 13.23
N VAL A 161 12.04 16.24 14.22
CA VAL A 161 11.11 16.60 15.32
C VAL A 161 9.96 17.49 14.80
N GLU A 162 10.24 18.45 13.93
CA GLU A 162 9.18 19.25 13.28
C GLU A 162 8.36 18.42 12.28
N ASN A 163 9.01 17.59 11.46
CA ASN A 163 8.29 16.68 10.56
C ASN A 163 7.55 15.56 11.31
N TYR A 164 7.99 15.12 12.48
CA TYR A 164 7.32 14.16 13.36
C TYR A 164 6.13 14.81 14.09
N LEU A 165 6.22 16.08 14.47
CA LEU A 165 5.05 16.81 14.96
C LEU A 165 4.00 17.01 13.85
N LEU A 166 4.43 17.19 12.60
CA LEU A 166 3.55 17.33 11.43
C LEU A 166 3.04 15.99 10.85
N HIS A 167 3.84 14.92 10.92
CA HIS A 167 3.61 13.62 10.25
C HIS A 167 3.66 12.42 11.20
N GLY A 168 4.42 12.46 12.29
CA GLY A 168 4.45 11.40 13.32
C GLY A 168 3.18 11.28 14.17
N ARG A 169 2.29 12.29 14.16
CA ARG A 169 0.91 12.16 14.68
C ARG A 169 -0.09 11.58 13.67
N VAL A 170 0.33 11.37 12.42
CA VAL A 170 -0.51 10.83 11.33
C VAL A 170 -0.50 9.29 11.34
N GLU A 171 0.57 8.68 11.83
CA GLU A 171 0.69 7.22 11.98
C GLU A 171 1.12 6.87 13.41
N GLU A 172 0.14 6.77 14.32
CA GLU A 172 0.30 5.98 15.54
C GLU A 172 0.49 4.51 15.11
N ASP A 173 1.77 4.12 14.91
CA ASP A 173 2.35 2.78 15.12
C ASP A 173 3.87 2.70 14.78
N VAL A 174 4.59 3.81 14.63
CA VAL A 174 6.07 3.77 14.56
C VAL A 174 6.64 3.73 15.98
N PHE A 175 6.91 2.52 16.47
CA PHE A 175 7.79 2.31 17.62
C PHE A 175 9.19 2.82 17.25
N VAL A 176 9.65 3.87 17.93
CA VAL A 176 11.06 4.26 17.90
C VAL A 176 11.82 3.25 18.73
N ASN A 177 12.28 2.17 18.08
CA ASN A 177 13.38 1.36 18.62
C ASN A 177 14.66 1.81 17.91
N GLY A 178 15.04 3.06 18.19
CA GLY A 178 16.28 3.66 17.73
C GLY A 178 17.06 4.10 18.96
N ALA A 179 18.21 3.45 19.19
CA ALA A 179 19.10 3.70 20.30
C ALA A 179 19.46 5.18 20.44
N LEU A 180 18.83 5.86 21.40
CA LEU A 180 19.28 7.13 21.94
C LEU A 180 19.36 6.96 23.45
N GLY A 181 20.54 7.21 24.02
CA GLY A 181 20.78 7.20 25.47
C GLY A 181 20.12 8.37 26.21
N LEU A 182 18.90 8.75 25.80
CA LEU A 182 18.05 9.72 26.49
C LEU A 182 17.02 8.93 27.29
N GLU A 183 16.99 9.13 28.60
CA GLU A 183 15.91 8.61 29.45
C GLU A 183 14.55 9.05 28.87
N GLU A 184 13.62 8.10 28.70
CA GLU A 184 12.29 8.32 28.10
C GLU A 184 11.54 9.52 28.70
N SER A 185 11.77 9.80 29.99
CA SER A 185 11.23 10.93 30.73
C SER A 185 11.61 12.29 30.14
N ASN A 186 12.85 12.45 29.64
CA ASN A 186 13.32 13.69 29.05
C ASN A 186 12.68 13.92 27.68
N LEU A 187 12.51 12.85 26.89
CA LEU A 187 11.95 12.93 25.54
C LEU A 187 10.47 13.35 25.57
N VAL A 188 9.67 12.74 26.45
CA VAL A 188 8.27 13.13 26.66
C VAL A 188 8.15 14.60 27.09
N SER A 189 9.05 15.07 27.96
CA SER A 189 9.02 16.46 28.43
C SER A 189 9.38 17.47 27.33
N ILE A 190 10.31 17.12 26.45
CA ILE A 190 10.73 17.96 25.32
C ILE A 190 9.59 18.05 24.30
N LEU A 191 8.97 16.91 23.95
CA LEU A 191 7.83 16.86 23.05
C LEU A 191 6.61 17.64 23.58
N GLY A 192 6.33 17.57 24.88
CA GLY A 192 5.26 18.36 25.47
C GLY A 192 5.52 19.86 25.38
N LYS A 193 6.77 20.29 25.62
CA LYS A 193 7.15 21.71 25.52
C LYS A 193 7.11 22.24 24.09
N THR A 194 7.50 21.44 23.10
CA THR A 194 7.44 21.84 21.69
C THR A 194 6.00 21.91 21.19
N GLU A 195 5.14 20.98 21.60
CA GLU A 195 3.71 21.02 21.31
C GLU A 195 3.04 22.29 21.85
N GLU A 196 3.29 22.63 23.13
CA GLU A 196 2.72 23.85 23.72
C GLU A 196 3.19 25.11 22.99
N ARG A 197 4.47 25.19 22.59
CA ARG A 197 4.98 26.30 21.77
C ARG A 197 4.30 26.37 20.40
N PHE A 198 4.06 25.23 19.77
CA PHE A 198 3.40 25.17 18.48
C PHE A 198 1.93 25.60 18.58
N LYS A 199 1.22 25.13 19.61
CA LYS A 199 -0.16 25.51 19.91
C LYS A 199 -0.31 27.02 20.14
N ILE A 200 0.64 27.63 20.86
CA ILE A 200 0.65 29.08 21.11
C ILE A 200 0.97 29.86 19.82
N SER A 201 1.95 29.42 19.03
CA SER A 201 2.39 30.13 17.83
C SER A 201 1.42 29.99 16.65
N ASN A 202 0.74 28.84 16.52
CA ASN A 202 -0.11 28.51 15.37
C ASN A 202 -1.43 27.84 15.79
N PRO A 203 -2.33 28.54 16.50
CA PRO A 203 -3.52 27.94 17.10
C PRO A 203 -4.52 27.38 16.09
N ILE A 204 -4.68 28.04 14.93
CA ILE A 204 -5.60 27.59 13.87
C ILE A 204 -5.11 26.27 13.28
N LEU A 205 -3.83 26.21 12.91
CA LEU A 205 -3.21 25.02 12.33
C LEU A 205 -3.23 23.85 13.33
N TYR A 206 -2.94 24.12 14.61
CA TYR A 206 -3.05 23.11 15.67
C TYR A 206 -4.46 22.53 15.78
N ASN A 207 -5.50 23.38 15.75
CA ASN A 207 -6.88 22.92 15.79
C ASN A 207 -7.25 22.11 14.54
N SER A 208 -6.80 22.51 13.35
CA SER A 208 -6.99 21.73 12.13
C SER A 208 -6.32 20.35 12.22
N LEU A 209 -5.12 20.26 12.81
CA LEU A 209 -4.44 18.98 13.04
C LEU A 209 -5.21 18.07 14.02
N LEU A 210 -5.81 18.64 15.07
CA LEU A 210 -6.66 17.88 16.00
C LEU A 210 -7.91 17.32 15.30
N ILE A 211 -8.55 18.11 14.44
CA ILE A 211 -9.70 17.67 13.65
C ILE A 211 -9.29 16.51 12.74
N ILE A 212 -8.22 16.69 11.95
CA ILE A 212 -7.69 15.64 11.06
C ILE A 212 -7.37 14.36 11.84
N LYS A 213 -6.78 14.49 13.05
CA LYS A 213 -6.50 13.34 13.92
C LYS A 213 -7.79 12.60 14.29
N SER A 214 -8.82 13.33 14.73
CA SER A 214 -10.09 12.74 15.13
C SER A 214 -10.82 12.05 13.97
N GLU A 215 -10.86 12.69 12.80
CA GLU A 215 -11.49 12.14 11.59
C GLU A 215 -10.78 10.85 11.12
N ARG A 216 -9.45 10.82 11.20
CA ARG A 216 -8.68 9.61 10.87
C ARG A 216 -8.94 8.47 11.83
N GLN A 217 -9.06 8.74 13.13
CA GLN A 217 -9.44 7.72 14.11
C GLN A 217 -10.83 7.15 13.79
N GLU A 218 -11.76 8.00 13.36
CA GLU A 218 -13.09 7.56 12.92
C GLU A 218 -13.03 6.70 11.65
N ILE A 219 -12.27 7.11 10.63
CA ILE A 219 -12.04 6.32 9.41
C ILE A 219 -11.47 4.94 9.75
N ARG A 220 -10.50 4.86 10.68
CA ARG A 220 -9.94 3.57 11.13
C ARG A 220 -11.01 2.69 11.76
N LYS A 221 -11.82 3.24 12.68
CA LYS A 221 -12.94 2.52 13.29
C LYS A 221 -13.91 1.99 12.24
N LEU A 222 -14.29 2.84 11.27
CA LEU A 222 -15.20 2.45 10.19
C LEU A 222 -14.62 1.37 9.29
N LYS A 223 -13.31 1.42 8.96
CA LYS A 223 -12.64 0.38 8.17
C LYS A 223 -12.67 -0.98 8.88
N VAL A 224 -12.38 -1.01 10.17
CA VAL A 224 -12.43 -2.25 10.98
C VAL A 224 -13.85 -2.80 11.02
N ILE A 225 -14.84 -1.93 11.24
CA ILE A 225 -16.26 -2.32 11.23
C ILE A 225 -16.66 -2.90 9.87
N ASN A 226 -16.29 -2.24 8.76
CA ASN A 226 -16.62 -2.68 7.42
C ASN A 226 -15.98 -4.04 7.09
N TYR A 227 -14.71 -4.22 7.45
CA TYR A 227 -14.02 -5.50 7.31
C TYR A 227 -14.74 -6.63 8.07
N ASN A 228 -15.19 -6.37 9.30
CA ASN A 228 -15.96 -7.33 10.07
C ASN A 228 -17.30 -7.67 9.40
N TYR A 229 -18.02 -6.67 8.88
CA TYR A 229 -19.27 -6.90 8.15
C TYR A 229 -19.07 -7.72 6.88
N GLU A 230 -18.01 -7.47 6.11
CA GLU A 230 -17.68 -8.29 4.93
C GLU A 230 -17.42 -9.75 5.29
N LYS A 231 -16.69 -9.97 6.40
CA LYS A 231 -16.43 -11.32 6.92
C LYS A 231 -17.71 -12.03 7.37
N GLU A 232 -18.60 -11.33 8.08
CA GLU A 232 -19.91 -11.86 8.48
C GLU A 232 -20.80 -12.17 7.28
N LEU A 233 -20.82 -11.30 6.27
CA LEU A 233 -21.57 -11.53 5.03
C LEU A 233 -21.07 -12.79 4.31
N LEU A 234 -19.76 -13.00 4.26
CA LEU A 234 -19.18 -14.19 3.65
C LEU A 234 -19.54 -15.45 4.44
N ALA A 235 -19.42 -15.41 5.76
CA ALA A 235 -19.82 -16.53 6.63
C ALA A 235 -21.31 -16.87 6.46
N ASN A 236 -22.19 -15.86 6.40
CA ASN A 236 -23.61 -16.06 6.18
C ASN A 236 -23.92 -16.66 4.80
N ARG A 237 -23.19 -16.24 3.75
CA ARG A 237 -23.33 -16.83 2.41
C ARG A 237 -22.95 -18.31 2.39
N GLU A 238 -21.85 -18.68 3.03
CA GLU A 238 -21.42 -20.07 3.13
C GLU A 238 -22.41 -20.90 3.97
N TYR A 239 -22.90 -20.35 5.08
CA TYR A 239 -23.95 -20.99 5.87
C TYR A 239 -25.22 -21.27 5.05
N LEU A 240 -25.70 -20.28 4.29
CA LEU A 240 -26.85 -20.44 3.40
C LEU A 240 -26.59 -21.45 2.29
N ARG A 241 -25.36 -21.51 1.75
CA ARG A 241 -24.97 -22.49 0.74
C ARG A 241 -25.04 -23.91 1.30
N VAL A 242 -24.52 -24.14 2.50
CA VAL A 242 -24.60 -25.44 3.18
C VAL A 242 -26.04 -25.82 3.44
N LEU A 243 -26.85 -24.90 3.97
CA LEU A 243 -28.29 -25.13 4.20
C LEU A 243 -29.02 -25.54 2.92
N ARG A 244 -28.78 -24.85 1.80
CA ARG A 244 -29.38 -25.19 0.50
C ARG A 244 -29.02 -26.57 -0.01
N ASN A 245 -27.83 -27.06 0.33
CA ASN A 245 -27.34 -28.38 -0.09
C ASN A 245 -27.81 -29.52 0.84
N THR A 246 -28.58 -29.22 1.90
CA THR A 246 -29.16 -30.26 2.75
C THR A 246 -30.40 -30.87 2.10
N LYS A 247 -30.57 -32.20 2.20
CA LYS A 247 -31.77 -32.90 1.71
C LYS A 247 -33.08 -32.34 2.28
N GLN A 248 -33.04 -31.84 3.51
CA GLN A 248 -34.19 -31.19 4.14
C GLN A 248 -34.62 -29.90 3.40
N TYR A 249 -33.67 -29.12 2.87
CA TYR A 249 -34.01 -27.97 2.05
C TYR A 249 -34.69 -28.39 0.75
N GLU A 250 -34.21 -29.44 0.07
CA GLU A 250 -34.86 -29.98 -1.13
C GLU A 250 -36.28 -30.51 -0.84
N GLU A 251 -36.47 -31.19 0.28
CA GLU A 251 -37.78 -31.70 0.71
C GLU A 251 -38.76 -30.56 1.02
N VAL A 252 -38.31 -29.53 1.75
CA VAL A 252 -39.11 -28.34 2.03
C VAL A 252 -39.41 -27.58 0.74
N LEU A 253 -38.40 -27.37 -0.12
CA LEU A 253 -38.59 -26.69 -1.40
C LEU A 253 -39.59 -27.46 -2.27
N LYS A 254 -39.46 -28.78 -2.37
CA LYS A 254 -40.36 -29.65 -3.10
C LYS A 254 -41.77 -29.64 -2.50
N PHE A 255 -41.92 -29.64 -1.18
CA PHE A 255 -43.20 -29.45 -0.51
C PHE A 255 -43.83 -28.10 -0.88
N TYR A 256 -43.08 -26.99 -0.81
CA TYR A 256 -43.58 -25.67 -1.23
C TYR A 256 -43.90 -25.62 -2.72
N THR A 257 -43.05 -26.15 -3.61
CA THR A 257 -43.35 -26.20 -5.05
C THR A 257 -44.63 -27.00 -5.30
N ASN A 258 -44.80 -28.15 -4.65
CA ASN A 258 -45.96 -29.00 -4.88
C ASN A 258 -47.24 -28.48 -4.21
N GLU A 259 -47.17 -27.84 -3.05
CA GLU A 259 -48.35 -27.35 -2.32
C GLU A 259 -48.71 -25.89 -2.66
N TYR A 260 -47.72 -25.02 -2.87
CA TYR A 260 -47.93 -23.59 -3.17
C TYR A 260 -48.00 -23.27 -4.67
N GLU A 261 -47.22 -23.92 -5.55
CA GLU A 261 -47.34 -23.63 -7.00
C GLU A 261 -48.55 -24.33 -7.64
N VAL A 262 -49.08 -25.37 -6.98
CA VAL A 262 -50.34 -26.02 -7.32
C VAL A 262 -51.51 -25.37 -6.56
N LEU A 263 -51.55 -24.02 -6.52
CA LEU A 263 -52.82 -23.36 -6.22
C LEU A 263 -53.88 -23.92 -7.19
N PRO A 264 -55.00 -24.47 -6.68
CA PRO A 264 -56.02 -25.05 -7.52
C PRO A 264 -56.42 -24.09 -8.63
N LEU A 265 -56.67 -24.62 -9.82
CA LEU A 265 -57.00 -23.79 -10.99
C LEU A 265 -58.17 -22.83 -10.71
N TRP A 266 -59.11 -23.22 -9.84
CA TRP A 266 -60.20 -22.36 -9.41
C TRP A 266 -59.70 -21.14 -8.62
N PHE A 267 -58.72 -21.29 -7.72
CA PHE A 267 -58.18 -20.20 -6.91
C PHE A 267 -57.40 -19.20 -7.78
N LYS A 268 -56.60 -19.70 -8.75
CA LYS A 268 -55.94 -18.85 -9.76
C LYS A 268 -56.95 -18.08 -10.62
N ARG A 269 -58.08 -18.72 -10.97
CA ARG A 269 -59.18 -18.06 -11.71
C ARG A 269 -59.90 -17.00 -10.87
N VAL A 270 -60.17 -17.27 -9.59
CA VAL A 270 -60.75 -16.30 -8.65
C VAL A 270 -59.84 -15.09 -8.49
N GLY A 271 -58.52 -15.29 -8.32
CA GLY A 271 -57.55 -14.19 -8.26
C GLY A 271 -57.55 -13.32 -9.53
N HIS A 272 -57.77 -13.90 -10.71
CA HIS A 272 -57.94 -13.11 -11.94
C HIS A 272 -59.24 -12.30 -11.95
N VAL A 273 -60.34 -12.87 -11.44
CA VAL A 273 -61.62 -12.14 -11.31
C VAL A 273 -61.46 -10.95 -10.35
N ILE A 274 -60.82 -11.14 -9.19
CA ILE A 274 -60.54 -10.06 -8.23
C ILE A 274 -59.69 -8.95 -8.88
N LYS A 275 -58.66 -9.32 -9.66
CA LYS A 275 -57.83 -8.35 -10.40
C LYS A 275 -58.60 -7.55 -11.44
N VAL A 276 -59.65 -8.12 -12.04
CA VAL A 276 -60.54 -7.41 -12.96
C VAL A 276 -61.47 -6.47 -12.21
N VAL A 277 -62.08 -6.92 -11.11
CA VAL A 277 -62.97 -6.09 -10.27
C VAL A 277 -62.21 -4.90 -9.66
N THR A 278 -60.94 -5.09 -9.31
CA THR A 278 -60.07 -4.03 -8.75
C THR A 278 -59.41 -3.14 -9.83
N GLY A 279 -59.76 -3.31 -11.11
CA GLY A 279 -59.26 -2.47 -12.21
C GLY A 279 -57.81 -2.74 -12.65
N LYS A 280 -57.11 -3.69 -12.02
CA LYS A 280 -55.71 -4.04 -12.35
C LYS A 280 -55.57 -4.87 -13.64
N ARG A 281 -56.68 -5.33 -14.21
CA ARG A 281 -56.71 -6.22 -15.38
C ARG A 281 -57.98 -6.01 -16.21
N THR A 282 -57.89 -6.12 -17.53
CA THR A 282 -59.06 -5.98 -18.42
C THR A 282 -59.96 -7.22 -18.37
N LEU A 283 -61.28 -7.00 -18.38
CA LEU A 283 -62.31 -8.05 -18.37
C LEU A 283 -62.18 -8.99 -19.59
N LYS A 284 -61.74 -8.44 -20.73
CA LYS A 284 -61.46 -9.20 -21.97
C LYS A 284 -60.32 -10.22 -21.81
N SER A 285 -59.37 -9.98 -20.90
CA SER A 285 -58.23 -10.89 -20.67
C SER A 285 -58.58 -12.17 -19.92
N LEU A 286 -59.81 -12.30 -19.38
CA LEU A 286 -60.29 -13.53 -18.74
C LEU A 286 -60.69 -14.61 -19.77
N PHE A 287 -61.19 -14.19 -20.94
CA PHE A 287 -61.76 -15.09 -21.95
C PHE A 287 -60.85 -15.31 -23.16
N ASN A 288 -59.89 -14.41 -23.40
CA ASN A 288 -58.98 -14.50 -24.54
C ASN A 288 -57.51 -14.38 -24.12
N LYS A 289 -56.74 -15.44 -24.33
CA LYS A 289 -55.31 -15.50 -23.95
C LYS A 289 -54.43 -14.54 -24.74
N ASN A 290 -54.89 -14.06 -25.90
CA ASN A 290 -54.14 -13.19 -26.81
C ASN A 290 -54.33 -11.69 -26.55
N TYR A 291 -55.00 -11.29 -25.45
CA TYR A 291 -55.25 -9.88 -25.13
C TYR A 291 -54.25 -9.33 -24.10
N ILE A 292 -53.99 -8.02 -24.16
CA ILE A 292 -53.07 -7.32 -23.25
C ILE A 292 -53.58 -7.46 -21.80
N LYS A 293 -52.72 -8.01 -20.93
CA LYS A 293 -53.10 -8.48 -19.58
C LYS A 293 -53.16 -7.37 -18.53
N TYR A 294 -52.56 -6.21 -18.77
CA TYR A 294 -52.46 -5.13 -17.79
C TYR A 294 -52.87 -3.81 -18.44
N LEU A 295 -53.66 -3.03 -17.72
CA LEU A 295 -53.87 -1.62 -18.01
C LEU A 295 -52.73 -0.88 -17.32
N ASN A 296 -51.96 -0.08 -18.06
CA ASN A 296 -51.04 0.87 -17.45
C ASN A 296 -51.82 1.94 -16.68
#